data_AF-A0A7C5GFE6-F1
#
_entry.id   AF-A0A7C5GFE6-F1
#
_cell.length_a   1.000
_cell.length_b   1.000
_cell.length_c   1.000
_cell.angle_alpha   90.00
_cell.angle_beta   90.00
_cell.angle_gamma   90.00
#
_symmetry.space_group_name_H-M   'P 1'
#
loop_
_entity.id
_entity.type
_entity.pdbx_description
1 polymer ?
#
loop_
_entity_poly.entity_id
_entity_poly.type
_entity_poly.pdbx_seq_one_letter_code
_entity_poly.pdbx_strand_id
1 'polypeptide(L)'
;MKIGDIKNQLKLAFYEKDGNEFEKFVVSAYKISYPELLAIKPQGQKGDGANDGYQSGHLVIQVYAPERVDAQEAIKKMNHDFKRAIESGWDFNEWHFVVNDKFKAIPRDIHHAIDTLKQNNQHYSIKLIDSDSLKNRIINLLPNNRLRVSILLNANKDISEFSDFEAVEKVIEAIASEQSIRAMHINAFMNFAKESFLPDGIKKLEINIDDTEIFKFFGSHLEKSQEVMEEFIPQIGLDIFSDIGKYIQQEYQKFAKSMKPEIALMKTYESIYTKLEDDANLQTALWVVIAYFFDICDIGKIE
;
A
#
# COMPACT_ATOMS: atom_id res chain seq x y z
N MET A 1 8.66 8.65 2.23
CA MET A 1 9.41 8.18 3.39
C MET A 1 10.89 8.01 3.03
N LYS A 2 11.84 8.56 3.83
CA LYS A 2 13.27 8.46 3.47
C LYS A 2 13.58 7.00 3.26
N ILE A 3 14.43 6.65 2.28
CA ILE A 3 14.78 5.24 2.03
C ILE A 3 15.27 4.54 3.31
N GLY A 4 15.89 5.28 4.24
CA GLY A 4 16.26 4.79 5.58
C GLY A 4 15.07 4.39 6.46
N ASP A 5 14.02 5.21 6.51
CA ASP A 5 12.82 4.95 7.32
C ASP A 5 11.98 3.82 6.73
N ILE A 6 11.88 3.73 5.40
CA ILE A 6 11.25 2.59 4.70
C ILE A 6 12.00 1.30 5.03
N LYS A 7 13.34 1.33 5.00
CA LYS A 7 14.15 0.17 5.35
C LYS A 7 13.88 -0.30 6.77
N ASN A 8 13.70 0.63 7.71
CA ASN A 8 13.42 0.31 9.10
C ASN A 8 12.00 -0.23 9.29
N GLN A 9 10.98 0.39 8.68
CA GLN A 9 9.60 -0.09 8.72
C GLN A 9 9.46 -1.47 8.06
N LEU A 10 10.13 -1.70 6.93
CA LEU A 10 10.20 -3.01 6.32
C LEU A 10 10.81 -4.01 7.30
N LYS A 11 12.02 -3.73 7.82
CA LYS A 11 12.67 -4.64 8.77
C LYS A 11 11.76 -4.99 9.96
N LEU A 12 11.08 -3.99 10.52
CA LEU A 12 10.13 -4.18 11.61
C LEU A 12 8.99 -5.13 11.20
N ALA A 13 8.38 -4.91 10.03
CA ALA A 13 7.35 -5.79 9.49
C ALA A 13 7.83 -7.24 9.31
N PHE A 14 9.06 -7.48 8.86
CA PHE A 14 9.63 -8.83 8.77
C PHE A 14 9.89 -9.47 10.14
N TYR A 15 10.24 -8.69 11.17
CA TYR A 15 10.47 -9.21 12.52
C TYR A 15 9.17 -9.54 13.26
N GLU A 16 8.16 -8.69 13.13
CA GLU A 16 6.91 -8.74 13.89
C GLU A 16 5.85 -9.65 13.27
N LYS A 17 5.80 -9.74 11.94
CA LYS A 17 4.77 -10.55 11.26
C LYS A 17 5.20 -12.00 11.15
N ASP A 18 4.33 -12.90 11.58
CA ASP A 18 4.49 -14.35 11.48
C ASP A 18 3.22 -15.00 10.90
N GLY A 19 3.34 -16.24 10.41
CA GLY A 19 2.22 -17.01 9.86
C GLY A 19 1.39 -16.23 8.81
N ASN A 20 0.08 -16.23 8.99
CA ASN A 20 -0.88 -15.62 8.05
C ASN A 20 -0.68 -14.10 7.88
N GLU A 21 -0.15 -13.39 8.87
CA GLU A 21 0.10 -11.95 8.74
C GLU A 21 1.27 -11.67 7.79
N PHE A 22 2.32 -12.49 7.88
CA PHE A 22 3.46 -12.40 6.99
C PHE A 22 3.08 -12.83 5.57
N GLU A 23 2.28 -13.90 5.43
CA GLU A 23 1.73 -14.34 4.14
C GLU A 23 1.00 -13.21 3.42
N LYS A 24 0.01 -12.57 4.07
CA LYS A 24 -0.72 -11.44 3.51
C LYS A 24 0.22 -10.29 3.11
N PHE A 25 1.19 -9.96 3.96
CA PHE A 25 2.18 -8.93 3.66
C PHE A 25 3.01 -9.27 2.41
N VAL A 26 3.48 -10.51 2.27
CA VAL A 26 4.23 -10.95 1.09
C VAL A 26 3.35 -10.91 -0.16
N VAL A 27 2.11 -11.40 -0.09
CA VAL A 27 1.17 -11.39 -1.22
C VAL A 27 0.91 -9.97 -1.69
N SER A 28 0.61 -9.03 -0.78
CA SER A 28 0.42 -7.61 -1.13
C SER A 28 1.70 -6.98 -1.70
N ALA A 29 2.88 -7.32 -1.16
CA ALA A 29 4.15 -6.85 -1.71
C ALA A 29 4.39 -7.37 -3.15
N TYR A 30 4.06 -8.63 -3.42
CA TYR A 30 4.16 -9.22 -4.75
C TYR A 30 3.20 -8.61 -5.75
N LYS A 31 1.97 -8.27 -5.34
CA LYS A 31 0.97 -7.60 -6.21
C LYS A 31 1.47 -6.28 -6.79
N ILE A 32 2.41 -5.60 -6.13
CA ILE A 32 3.05 -4.39 -6.67
C ILE A 32 3.79 -4.69 -7.97
N SER A 33 4.46 -5.86 -8.07
CA SER A 33 5.19 -6.31 -9.26
C SER A 33 4.37 -7.20 -10.20
N TYR A 34 3.36 -7.89 -9.66
CA TYR A 34 2.51 -8.84 -10.36
C TYR A 34 1.04 -8.47 -10.13
N PRO A 35 0.50 -7.46 -10.84
CA PRO A 35 -0.86 -6.94 -10.58
C PRO A 35 -1.97 -7.98 -10.73
N GLU A 36 -1.78 -8.98 -11.59
CA GLU A 36 -2.72 -10.09 -11.83
C GLU A 36 -2.59 -11.24 -10.81
N LEU A 37 -1.75 -11.09 -9.78
CA LEU A 37 -1.59 -12.10 -8.75
C LEU A 37 -2.84 -12.17 -7.86
N LEU A 38 -3.46 -13.34 -7.83
CA LEU A 38 -4.62 -13.63 -7.00
C LEU A 38 -4.19 -14.24 -5.67
N ALA A 39 -4.77 -13.75 -4.57
CA ALA A 39 -4.64 -14.41 -3.27
C ALA A 39 -5.60 -15.61 -3.22
N ILE A 40 -5.10 -16.79 -2.86
CA ILE A 40 -5.91 -18.01 -2.79
C ILE A 40 -6.29 -18.28 -1.33
N LYS A 41 -7.59 -18.38 -1.04
CA LYS A 41 -8.06 -18.76 0.30
C LYS A 41 -8.16 -20.29 0.40
N PRO A 42 -7.69 -20.91 1.50
CA PRO A 42 -7.84 -22.35 1.71
C PRO A 42 -9.31 -22.77 1.75
N GLN A 43 -9.68 -23.85 1.03
CA GLN A 43 -11.01 -24.44 1.09
C GLN A 43 -11.06 -25.63 2.06
N GLY A 44 -11.29 -25.34 3.35
CA GLY A 44 -11.54 -26.36 4.37
C GLY A 44 -10.44 -27.44 4.47
N GLN A 45 -10.82 -28.71 4.64
CA GLN A 45 -9.87 -29.83 4.81
C GLN A 45 -8.99 -30.12 3.57
N LYS A 46 -9.29 -29.54 2.40
CA LYS A 46 -8.46 -29.71 1.18
C LYS A 46 -7.22 -28.81 1.17
N GLY A 47 -7.14 -27.85 2.10
CA GLY A 47 -6.10 -26.83 2.13
C GLY A 47 -6.24 -25.82 0.98
N ASP A 48 -5.19 -25.03 0.80
CA ASP A 48 -4.95 -24.02 -0.24
C ASP A 48 -4.31 -24.59 -1.53
N GLY A 49 -3.94 -25.88 -1.51
CA GLY A 49 -3.15 -26.48 -2.59
C GLY A 49 -1.66 -26.09 -2.54
N ALA A 50 -1.16 -25.62 -1.39
CA ALA A 50 0.18 -25.06 -1.23
C ALA A 50 0.40 -23.87 -2.17
N ASN A 51 -0.38 -22.82 -1.94
CA ASN A 51 -0.44 -21.66 -2.83
C ASN A 51 -0.94 -20.45 -2.05
N ASP A 52 -0.02 -19.56 -1.72
CA ASP A 52 -0.35 -18.31 -1.04
C ASP A 52 -0.69 -17.20 -2.04
N GLY A 53 -0.26 -17.35 -3.31
CA GLY A 53 -0.63 -16.46 -4.40
C GLY A 53 -0.31 -17.03 -5.79
N TYR A 54 -1.20 -16.76 -6.75
CA TYR A 54 -1.16 -17.35 -8.08
C TYR A 54 -1.50 -16.39 -9.19
N GLN A 55 -0.70 -16.44 -10.26
CA GLN A 55 -0.95 -15.80 -11.53
C GLN A 55 -0.85 -16.86 -12.63
N SER A 56 -1.98 -17.14 -13.29
CA SER A 56 -2.08 -18.19 -14.31
C SER A 56 -1.08 -18.01 -15.44
N GLY A 57 -0.44 -19.11 -15.85
CA GLY A 57 0.57 -19.18 -16.88
C GLY A 57 1.92 -18.55 -16.48
N HIS A 58 2.07 -18.11 -15.24
CA HIS A 58 3.22 -17.32 -14.80
C HIS A 58 3.77 -17.78 -13.46
N LEU A 59 3.12 -17.44 -12.34
CA LEU A 59 3.76 -17.47 -11.03
C LEU A 59 2.90 -18.18 -9.98
N VAL A 60 3.54 -19.05 -9.20
CA VAL A 60 3.06 -19.51 -7.89
C VAL A 60 4.03 -19.01 -6.82
N ILE A 61 3.49 -18.44 -5.74
CA ILE A 61 4.26 -18.10 -4.55
C ILE A 61 3.85 -18.97 -3.37
N GLN A 62 4.84 -19.41 -2.61
CA GLN A 62 4.67 -20.06 -1.33
C GLN A 62 5.51 -19.34 -0.29
N VAL A 63 4.91 -19.04 0.84
CA VAL A 63 5.45 -18.30 1.96
C VAL A 63 5.67 -19.26 3.13
N TYR A 64 6.88 -19.23 3.66
CA TYR A 64 7.28 -19.95 4.85
C TYR A 64 7.79 -18.94 5.89
N ALA A 65 6.98 -18.71 6.92
CA ALA A 65 7.28 -17.74 7.97
C ALA A 65 7.42 -18.44 9.35
N PRO A 66 8.53 -19.17 9.59
CA PRO A 66 8.77 -19.79 10.88
C PRO A 66 9.25 -18.77 11.91
N GLU A 67 9.05 -19.05 13.19
CA GLU A 67 9.66 -18.25 14.28
C GLU A 67 11.20 -18.28 14.20
N ARG A 68 11.74 -19.45 13.85
CA ARG A 68 13.17 -19.67 13.54
C ARG A 68 13.29 -20.64 12.37
N VAL A 69 14.15 -20.30 11.41
CA VAL A 69 14.47 -21.19 10.28
C VAL A 69 15.27 -22.39 10.78
N ASP A 70 14.63 -23.55 10.76
CA ASP A 70 15.28 -24.86 10.87
C ASP A 70 15.50 -25.44 9.47
N ALA A 71 16.70 -25.97 9.20
CA ALA A 71 17.05 -26.43 7.86
C ALA A 71 16.23 -27.66 7.43
N GLN A 72 16.00 -28.62 8.33
CA GLN A 72 15.29 -29.84 7.98
C GLN A 72 13.82 -29.55 7.70
N GLU A 73 13.18 -28.75 8.55
CA GLU A 73 11.79 -28.36 8.37
C GLU A 73 11.59 -27.47 7.14
N ALA A 74 12.50 -26.52 6.88
CA ALA A 74 12.43 -25.69 5.68
C ALA A 74 12.59 -26.51 4.39
N ILE A 75 13.53 -27.45 4.34
CA ILE A 75 13.73 -28.34 3.17
C ILE A 75 12.50 -29.23 2.96
N LYS A 76 11.96 -29.79 4.04
CA LYS A 76 10.75 -30.61 4.00
C LYS A 76 9.56 -29.82 3.49
N LYS A 77 9.35 -28.60 3.99
CA LYS A 77 8.27 -27.69 3.57
C LYS A 77 8.43 -27.29 2.10
N MET A 78 9.61 -26.84 1.69
CA MET A 78 9.91 -26.47 0.30
C MET A 78 9.60 -27.60 -0.69
N ASN A 79 10.09 -28.81 -0.43
CA ASN A 79 9.85 -29.96 -1.30
C ASN A 79 8.37 -30.38 -1.31
N HIS A 80 7.72 -30.37 -0.13
CA HIS A 80 6.31 -30.69 0.00
C HIS A 80 5.43 -29.70 -0.79
N ASP A 81 5.69 -28.40 -0.64
CA ASP A 81 4.91 -27.35 -1.27
C ASP A 81 5.11 -27.32 -2.77
N PHE A 82 6.35 -27.42 -3.25
CA PHE A 82 6.61 -27.51 -4.69
C PHE A 82 5.91 -28.73 -5.32
N LYS A 83 6.01 -29.90 -4.66
CA LYS A 83 5.31 -31.11 -5.10
C LYS A 83 3.79 -30.91 -5.15
N ARG A 84 3.20 -30.28 -4.13
CA ARG A 84 1.76 -29.99 -4.13
C ARG A 84 1.37 -28.99 -5.20
N ALA A 85 2.18 -27.98 -5.47
CA ALA A 85 1.92 -27.00 -6.52
C ALA A 85 1.83 -27.67 -7.91
N ILE A 86 2.75 -28.59 -8.22
CA ILE A 86 2.72 -29.34 -9.49
C ILE A 86 1.56 -30.35 -9.56
N GLU A 87 1.23 -31.01 -8.45
CA GLU A 87 0.16 -32.03 -8.39
C GLU A 87 -1.25 -31.40 -8.40
N SER A 88 -1.37 -30.14 -8.00
CA SER A 88 -2.66 -29.43 -7.93
C SER A 88 -3.16 -28.91 -9.28
N GLY A 89 -2.39 -29.08 -10.37
CA GLY A 89 -2.79 -28.67 -11.72
C GLY A 89 -2.74 -27.16 -11.96
N TRP A 90 -1.98 -26.41 -11.16
CA TRP A 90 -1.73 -25.00 -11.41
C TRP A 90 -0.90 -24.83 -12.69
N ASP A 91 -1.25 -23.83 -13.51
CA ASP A 91 -0.50 -23.46 -14.70
C ASP A 91 0.49 -22.35 -14.38
N PHE A 92 1.79 -22.67 -14.30
CA PHE A 92 2.84 -21.72 -13.98
C PHE A 92 4.18 -22.13 -14.59
N ASN A 93 5.07 -21.16 -14.77
CA ASN A 93 6.45 -21.37 -15.20
C ASN A 93 7.48 -20.90 -14.16
N GLU A 94 7.08 -20.04 -13.21
CA GLU A 94 7.88 -19.59 -12.07
C GLU A 94 7.27 -20.07 -10.75
N TRP A 95 8.13 -20.54 -9.84
CA TRP A 95 7.74 -20.88 -8.47
C TRP A 95 8.70 -20.24 -7.47
N HIS A 96 8.17 -19.43 -6.56
CA HIS A 96 8.96 -18.74 -5.55
C HIS A 96 8.67 -19.27 -4.16
N PHE A 97 9.72 -19.75 -3.49
CA PHE A 97 9.69 -20.06 -2.07
C PHE A 97 10.22 -18.86 -1.28
N VAL A 98 9.31 -18.15 -0.61
CA VAL A 98 9.61 -16.97 0.21
C VAL A 98 9.80 -17.41 1.65
N VAL A 99 10.96 -17.14 2.23
CA VAL A 99 11.29 -17.51 3.61
C VAL A 99 11.45 -16.26 4.44
N ASN A 100 10.71 -16.16 5.55
CA ASN A 100 11.00 -15.16 6.57
C ASN A 100 12.18 -15.62 7.43
N ASP A 101 13.41 -15.37 7.00
CA ASP A 101 14.60 -15.68 7.78
C ASP A 101 14.89 -14.63 8.87
N LYS A 102 14.05 -13.59 8.97
CA LYS A 102 14.20 -12.45 9.89
C LYS A 102 15.61 -11.85 9.82
N PHE A 103 16.18 -11.82 8.60
CA PHE A 103 17.54 -11.37 8.31
C PHE A 103 18.66 -12.14 9.04
N LYS A 104 18.39 -13.38 9.46
CA LYS A 104 19.38 -14.27 10.11
C LYS A 104 20.18 -15.13 9.12
N ALA A 105 19.96 -14.91 7.82
CA ALA A 105 20.49 -15.67 6.70
C ALA A 105 19.97 -17.11 6.64
N ILE A 106 19.91 -17.63 5.42
CA ILE A 106 19.45 -18.98 5.14
C ILE A 106 20.60 -19.99 5.39
N PRO A 107 20.35 -21.10 6.12
CA PRO A 107 21.30 -22.20 6.24
C PRO A 107 21.77 -22.78 4.90
N ARG A 108 23.06 -23.16 4.82
CA ARG A 108 23.69 -23.75 3.62
C ARG A 108 22.90 -24.93 3.04
N ASP A 109 22.37 -25.80 3.90
CA ASP A 109 21.68 -27.02 3.45
C ASP A 109 20.41 -26.69 2.65
N ILE A 110 19.74 -25.59 2.96
CA ILE A 110 18.57 -25.11 2.21
C ILE A 110 19.01 -24.65 0.81
N HIS A 111 20.16 -23.97 0.70
CA HIS A 111 20.72 -23.58 -0.61
C HIS A 111 21.03 -24.81 -1.47
N HIS A 112 21.68 -25.83 -0.91
CA HIS A 112 21.94 -27.08 -1.64
C HIS A 112 20.65 -27.81 -2.04
N ALA A 113 19.65 -27.83 -1.17
CA ALA A 113 18.37 -28.45 -1.45
C ALA A 113 17.63 -27.74 -2.59
N ILE A 114 17.59 -26.41 -2.61
CA ILE A 114 16.90 -25.70 -3.69
C ILE A 114 17.66 -25.80 -5.02
N ASP A 115 18.99 -25.86 -5.00
CA ASP A 115 19.76 -26.07 -6.23
C ASP A 115 19.54 -27.48 -6.80
N THR A 116 19.44 -28.48 -5.93
CA THR A 116 19.03 -29.84 -6.34
C THR A 116 17.60 -29.84 -6.89
N LEU A 117 16.68 -29.11 -6.25
CA LEU A 117 15.30 -29.00 -6.72
C LEU A 117 15.21 -28.36 -8.11
N LYS A 118 15.96 -27.28 -8.36
CA LYS A 118 16.09 -26.64 -9.69
C LYS A 118 16.63 -27.62 -10.74
N GLN A 119 17.70 -28.35 -10.41
CA GLN A 119 18.32 -29.31 -11.33
C GLN A 119 17.36 -30.42 -11.77
N ASN A 120 16.52 -30.89 -10.84
CA ASN A 120 15.54 -31.94 -11.10
C ASN A 120 14.29 -31.45 -11.83
N ASN A 121 14.07 -30.13 -11.90
CA ASN A 121 12.83 -29.52 -12.39
C ASN A 121 13.12 -28.35 -13.36
N GLN A 122 13.94 -28.60 -14.39
CA GLN A 122 14.44 -27.57 -15.31
C GLN A 122 13.35 -26.85 -16.13
N HIS A 123 12.15 -27.41 -16.18
CA HIS A 123 10.99 -26.78 -16.83
C HIS A 123 10.43 -25.58 -16.05
N TYR A 124 10.77 -25.44 -14.76
CA TYR A 124 10.29 -24.37 -13.90
C TYR A 124 11.44 -23.45 -13.46
N SER A 125 11.18 -22.14 -13.45
CA SER A 125 12.04 -21.15 -12.81
C SER A 125 11.78 -21.13 -11.31
N ILE A 126 12.54 -21.92 -10.56
CA ILE A 126 12.45 -22.05 -9.10
C ILE A 126 13.37 -21.03 -8.40
N LYS A 127 12.81 -20.19 -7.50
CA LYS A 127 13.56 -19.15 -6.76
C LYS A 127 13.37 -19.28 -5.25
N LEU A 128 14.47 -19.14 -4.49
CA LEU A 128 14.45 -18.89 -3.05
C LEU A 128 14.49 -17.38 -2.83
N ILE A 129 13.59 -16.85 -2.00
CA ILE A 129 13.51 -15.43 -1.68
C ILE A 129 13.58 -15.28 -0.15
N ASP A 130 14.71 -14.81 0.36
CA ASP A 130 14.88 -14.49 1.78
C ASP A 130 14.35 -13.09 2.12
N SER A 131 14.35 -12.74 3.42
CA SER A 131 13.86 -11.44 3.90
C SER A 131 14.64 -10.28 3.29
N ASP A 132 15.96 -10.42 3.09
CA ASP A 132 16.79 -9.35 2.50
C ASP A 132 16.46 -9.13 1.02
N SER A 133 16.31 -10.21 0.26
CA SER A 133 15.94 -10.20 -1.14
C SER A 133 14.57 -9.59 -1.36
N LEU A 134 13.56 -9.96 -0.55
CA LEU A 134 12.23 -9.38 -0.65
C LEU A 134 12.22 -7.90 -0.26
N LYS A 135 12.90 -7.53 0.84
CA LYS A 135 13.06 -6.13 1.25
C LYS A 135 13.70 -5.30 0.14
N ASN A 136 14.78 -5.79 -0.48
CA ASN A 136 15.46 -5.09 -1.58
C ASN A 136 14.57 -4.97 -2.82
N ARG A 137 13.77 -6.01 -3.14
CA ARG A 137 12.76 -5.92 -4.21
C ARG A 137 11.75 -4.81 -3.93
N ILE A 138 11.20 -4.73 -2.71
CA ILE A 138 10.24 -3.67 -2.34
C ILE A 138 10.88 -2.28 -2.44
N ILE A 139 12.12 -2.12 -1.96
CA ILE A 139 12.86 -0.86 -2.06
C ILE A 139 13.07 -0.45 -3.52
N ASN A 140 13.38 -1.41 -4.41
CA ASN A 140 13.58 -1.12 -5.83
C ASN A 140 12.28 -0.70 -6.54
N LEU A 141 11.12 -1.11 -6.02
CA LEU A 141 9.81 -0.67 -6.54
C LEU A 141 9.45 0.74 -6.08
N LEU A 142 10.05 1.21 -4.99
CA LEU A 142 9.70 2.47 -4.34
C LEU A 142 9.65 3.69 -5.29
N PRO A 143 10.64 3.95 -6.18
CA PRO A 143 10.62 5.15 -7.01
C PRO A 143 9.35 5.30 -7.85
N ASN A 144 8.78 4.19 -8.31
CA ASN A 144 7.60 4.15 -9.16
C ASN A 144 6.31 3.72 -8.44
N ASN A 145 6.42 3.27 -7.18
CA ASN A 145 5.31 2.70 -6.41
C ASN A 145 5.25 3.23 -4.97
N ARG A 146 5.67 4.48 -4.75
CA ARG A 146 5.76 5.10 -3.40
C ARG A 146 4.50 4.87 -2.58
N LEU A 147 3.35 5.11 -3.18
CA LEU A 147 2.09 4.96 -2.48
C LEU A 147 1.72 3.50 -2.21
N ARG A 148 1.84 2.60 -3.20
CA ARG A 148 1.56 1.16 -2.95
C ARG A 148 2.47 0.59 -1.87
N VAL A 149 3.72 1.04 -1.80
CA VAL A 149 4.64 0.69 -0.71
C VAL A 149 4.21 1.33 0.61
N SER A 150 3.71 2.56 0.60
CA SER A 150 3.18 3.21 1.80
C SER A 150 1.92 2.49 2.31
N ILE A 151 0.98 2.12 1.44
CA ILE A 151 -0.19 1.30 1.78
C ILE A 151 0.27 -0.04 2.35
N LEU A 152 1.19 -0.74 1.68
CA LEU A 152 1.75 -2.01 2.16
C LEU A 152 2.30 -1.90 3.60
N LEU A 153 2.95 -0.79 3.94
CA LEU A 153 3.56 -0.57 5.25
C LEU A 153 2.58 -0.05 6.31
N ASN A 154 1.51 0.64 5.90
CA ASN A 154 0.62 1.36 6.80
C ASN A 154 -0.83 0.85 6.80
N ALA A 155 -1.18 -0.16 6.00
CA ALA A 155 -2.56 -0.65 5.85
C ALA A 155 -3.23 -1.11 7.15
N ASN A 156 -2.43 -1.49 8.16
CA ASN A 156 -2.92 -1.95 9.47
C ASN A 156 -2.79 -0.90 10.57
N LYS A 157 -2.31 0.32 10.29
CA LYS A 157 -2.25 1.35 11.31
C LYS A 157 -3.68 1.79 11.64
N ASP A 158 -3.99 1.78 12.93
CA ASP A 158 -5.24 2.35 13.41
C ASP A 158 -5.13 3.88 13.34
N ILE A 159 -5.87 4.46 12.41
CA ILE A 159 -5.90 5.90 12.21
C ILE A 159 -6.90 6.61 13.12
N SER A 160 -7.76 5.86 13.82
CA SER A 160 -8.77 6.46 14.70
C SER A 160 -8.15 7.27 15.84
N GLU A 161 -6.91 6.99 16.21
CA GLU A 161 -6.15 7.70 17.25
C GLU A 161 -5.26 8.85 16.72
N PHE A 162 -5.29 9.13 15.41
CA PHE A 162 -4.45 10.18 14.82
C PHE A 162 -4.77 11.56 15.41
N SER A 163 -3.75 12.20 15.97
CA SER A 163 -3.81 13.49 16.66
C SER A 163 -2.52 14.32 16.47
N ASP A 164 -1.72 14.01 15.45
CA ASP A 164 -0.51 14.77 15.14
C ASP A 164 -0.85 16.06 14.37
N PHE A 165 -1.32 17.06 15.12
CA PHE A 165 -1.71 18.36 14.56
C PHE A 165 -0.54 19.16 14.00
N GLU A 166 0.68 18.96 14.52
CA GLU A 166 1.89 19.59 13.97
C GLU A 166 2.16 19.07 12.53
N ALA A 167 1.92 17.78 12.29
CA ALA A 167 2.00 17.23 10.94
C ALA A 167 0.93 17.81 10.01
N VAL A 168 -0.30 18.02 10.50
CA VAL A 168 -1.36 18.70 9.73
C VAL A 168 -0.96 20.13 9.39
N GLU A 169 -0.45 20.90 10.36
CA GLU A 169 0.04 22.26 10.16
C GLU A 169 1.07 22.34 9.03
N LYS A 170 2.10 21.49 9.09
CA LYS A 170 3.15 21.42 8.06
C LYS A 170 2.60 21.07 6.67
N VAL A 171 1.59 20.20 6.58
CA VAL A 171 0.92 19.88 5.31
C VAL A 171 0.19 21.10 4.77
N ILE A 172 -0.59 21.77 5.61
CA ILE A 172 -1.35 22.98 5.23
C ILE A 172 -0.40 24.08 4.80
N GLU A 173 0.69 24.34 5.54
CA GLU A 173 1.71 25.33 5.20
C GLU A 173 2.35 25.05 3.84
N ALA A 174 2.72 23.79 3.59
CA ALA A 174 3.31 23.40 2.31
C ALA A 174 2.36 23.67 1.15
N ILE A 175 1.09 23.28 1.28
CA ILE A 175 0.08 23.55 0.24
C ILE A 175 -0.14 25.07 0.09
N ALA A 176 -0.32 25.81 1.18
CA ALA A 176 -0.54 27.26 1.14
C ALA A 176 0.64 28.04 0.54
N SER A 177 1.85 27.47 0.60
CA SER A 177 3.05 28.07 0.01
C SER A 177 3.10 27.99 -1.53
N GLU A 178 2.22 27.20 -2.15
CA GLU A 178 2.21 26.97 -3.58
C GLU A 178 1.99 28.23 -4.40
N GLN A 179 2.83 28.42 -5.42
CA GLN A 179 2.70 29.55 -6.33
C GLN A 179 1.34 29.55 -7.03
N SER A 180 0.79 28.38 -7.36
CA SER A 180 -0.55 28.25 -7.96
C SER A 180 -1.66 28.73 -7.04
N ILE A 181 -1.52 28.58 -5.72
CA ILE A 181 -2.45 29.13 -4.74
C ILE A 181 -2.31 30.65 -4.69
N ARG A 182 -1.08 31.15 -4.58
CA ARG A 182 -0.79 32.60 -4.54
C ARG A 182 -1.20 33.36 -5.81
N ALA A 183 -1.33 32.65 -6.93
CA ALA A 183 -1.69 33.21 -8.25
C ALA A 183 -3.19 33.02 -8.61
N MET A 184 -4.01 32.41 -7.75
CA MET A 184 -5.43 32.23 -8.06
C MET A 184 -6.14 33.59 -8.15
N HIS A 185 -6.69 33.92 -9.32
CA HIS A 185 -7.51 35.12 -9.51
C HIS A 185 -8.89 34.94 -8.83
N ILE A 186 -9.31 35.99 -8.11
CA ILE A 186 -10.40 36.04 -7.10
C ILE A 186 -11.84 35.81 -7.62
N ASN A 187 -12.05 35.38 -8.85
CA ASN A 187 -13.39 35.38 -9.42
C ASN A 187 -14.07 34.01 -9.30
N ALA A 188 -15.03 33.95 -8.36
CA ALA A 188 -15.84 32.81 -7.89
C ALA A 188 -15.17 31.95 -6.81
N PHE A 189 -15.19 32.42 -5.56
CA PHE A 189 -14.89 31.60 -4.39
C PHE A 189 -16.12 30.78 -3.97
N MET A 190 -15.97 29.45 -3.98
CA MET A 190 -16.83 28.57 -3.17
C MET A 190 -16.26 28.51 -1.75
N ASN A 191 -17.11 28.76 -0.76
CA ASN A 191 -16.72 28.72 0.65
C ASN A 191 -17.08 27.35 1.24
N PHE A 192 -16.14 26.41 1.17
CA PHE A 192 -16.36 25.04 1.65
C PHE A 192 -16.77 24.95 3.13
N ALA A 193 -16.42 25.93 3.97
CA ALA A 193 -16.79 25.94 5.39
C ALA A 193 -18.23 26.42 5.65
N LYS A 194 -18.92 26.98 4.63
CA LYS A 194 -20.29 27.50 4.75
C LYS A 194 -21.32 26.73 3.93
N GLU A 195 -20.86 25.84 3.05
CA GLU A 195 -21.73 25.00 2.26
C GLU A 195 -22.30 23.86 3.11
N SER A 196 -23.61 23.64 3.01
CA SER A 196 -24.26 22.45 3.55
C SER A 196 -24.04 21.31 2.58
N PHE A 197 -22.85 20.74 2.56
CA PHE A 197 -22.66 19.44 1.93
C PHE A 197 -23.35 18.40 2.81
N LEU A 198 -24.08 17.47 2.19
CA LEU A 198 -24.46 16.21 2.83
C LEU A 198 -23.47 15.16 2.32
N PRO A 199 -22.20 15.19 2.78
CA PRO A 199 -21.22 14.22 2.35
C PRO A 199 -21.65 12.82 2.81
N ASP A 200 -21.82 11.92 1.86
CA ASP A 200 -21.80 10.49 2.12
C ASP A 200 -20.49 9.95 1.52
N GLY A 201 -19.38 10.34 2.14
CA GLY A 201 -18.04 10.04 1.65
C GLY A 201 -17.81 8.54 1.45
N ILE A 202 -18.47 7.70 2.24
CA ILE A 202 -18.42 6.24 2.07
C ILE A 202 -19.11 5.82 0.75
N LYS A 203 -20.33 6.29 0.45
CA LYS A 203 -20.93 6.04 -0.86
C LYS A 203 -20.08 6.59 -2.00
N LYS A 204 -19.49 7.77 -1.81
CA LYS A 204 -18.59 8.36 -2.79
C LYS A 204 -17.35 7.47 -3.00
N LEU A 205 -16.84 6.86 -1.94
CA LEU A 205 -15.74 5.91 -2.01
C LEU A 205 -16.14 4.66 -2.80
N GLU A 206 -17.33 4.10 -2.54
CA GLU A 206 -17.89 2.93 -3.24
C GLU A 206 -18.03 3.17 -4.76
N ILE A 207 -18.32 4.40 -5.18
CA ILE A 207 -18.45 4.77 -6.59
C ILE A 207 -17.07 4.92 -7.27
N ASN A 208 -16.06 5.40 -6.53
CA ASN A 208 -14.80 5.86 -7.12
C ASN A 208 -13.64 4.87 -6.98
N ILE A 209 -13.70 3.95 -6.02
CA ILE A 209 -12.58 3.05 -5.68
C ILE A 209 -12.99 1.59 -5.86
N ASP A 210 -12.38 0.93 -6.84
CA ASP A 210 -12.59 -0.50 -7.10
C ASP A 210 -11.64 -1.35 -6.24
N ASP A 211 -10.43 -0.85 -5.98
CA ASP A 211 -9.39 -1.58 -5.26
C ASP A 211 -9.71 -1.68 -3.76
N THR A 212 -9.83 -2.91 -3.25
CA THR A 212 -10.20 -3.17 -1.85
C THR A 212 -9.15 -2.70 -0.83
N GLU A 213 -7.86 -2.73 -1.16
CA GLU A 213 -6.81 -2.25 -0.25
C GLU A 213 -6.84 -0.72 -0.18
N ILE A 214 -7.00 -0.05 -1.32
CA ILE A 214 -7.15 1.40 -1.38
C ILE A 214 -8.45 1.83 -0.69
N PHE A 215 -9.56 1.13 -0.90
CA PHE A 215 -10.84 1.41 -0.27
C PHE A 215 -10.71 1.41 1.25
N LYS A 216 -10.13 0.34 1.83
CA LYS A 216 -9.94 0.26 3.28
C LYS A 216 -8.98 1.34 3.80
N PHE A 217 -7.87 1.53 3.09
CA PHE A 217 -6.86 2.51 3.46
C PHE A 217 -7.44 3.93 3.45
N PHE A 218 -8.10 4.34 2.37
CA PHE A 218 -8.62 5.69 2.24
C PHE A 218 -9.90 5.89 3.05
N GLY A 219 -10.74 4.86 3.18
CA GLY A 219 -11.94 4.89 4.01
C GLY A 219 -11.63 5.17 5.48
N SER A 220 -10.56 4.58 6.03
CA SER A 220 -10.16 4.88 7.41
C SER A 220 -9.69 6.33 7.59
N HIS A 221 -8.97 6.89 6.60
CA HIS A 221 -8.59 8.31 6.63
C HIS A 221 -9.82 9.21 6.51
N LEU A 222 -10.76 8.86 5.64
CA LEU A 222 -12.02 9.58 5.45
C LEU A 222 -12.84 9.66 6.74
N GLU A 223 -13.04 8.52 7.42
CA GLU A 223 -13.75 8.45 8.70
C GLU A 223 -13.12 9.38 9.76
N LYS A 224 -11.79 9.44 9.83
CA LYS A 224 -11.07 10.30 10.78
C LYS A 224 -10.98 11.75 10.33
N SER A 225 -11.08 12.01 9.03
CA SER A 225 -10.70 13.29 8.43
C SER A 225 -11.54 14.46 8.93
N GLN A 226 -12.84 14.24 9.12
CA GLN A 226 -13.75 15.27 9.60
C GLN A 226 -13.37 15.75 11.01
N GLU A 227 -13.15 14.82 11.94
CA GLU A 227 -12.76 15.14 13.31
C GLU A 227 -11.48 15.98 13.36
N VAL A 228 -10.44 15.52 12.65
CA VAL A 228 -9.12 16.18 12.66
C VAL A 228 -9.18 17.55 11.98
N MET A 229 -9.85 17.66 10.84
CA MET A 229 -9.89 18.90 10.08
C MET A 229 -10.80 19.95 10.72
N GLU A 230 -11.92 19.57 11.33
CA GLU A 230 -12.80 20.52 12.03
C GLU A 230 -12.11 21.20 13.21
N GLU A 231 -11.20 20.51 13.90
CA GLU A 231 -10.35 21.11 14.94
C GLU A 231 -9.32 22.11 14.38
N PHE A 232 -8.85 21.88 13.15
CA PHE A 232 -7.77 22.67 12.54
C PHE A 232 -8.25 23.84 11.68
N ILE A 233 -9.44 23.76 11.06
CA ILE A 233 -10.03 24.80 10.20
C ILE A 233 -9.99 26.21 10.82
N PRO A 234 -10.33 26.42 12.11
CA PRO A 234 -10.27 27.74 12.72
C PRO A 234 -8.87 28.38 12.70
N GLN A 235 -7.81 27.56 12.70
CA GLN A 235 -6.41 28.00 12.72
C GLN A 235 -5.90 28.32 11.31
N ILE A 236 -6.39 27.60 10.29
CA ILE A 236 -6.05 27.84 8.87
C ILE A 236 -6.62 29.20 8.40
N GLY A 237 -7.84 29.53 8.82
CA GLY A 237 -8.60 30.65 8.29
C GLY A 237 -9.31 30.32 6.96
N LEU A 238 -10.49 30.93 6.77
CA LEU A 238 -11.43 30.55 5.70
C LEU A 238 -10.87 30.73 4.27
N ASP A 239 -10.07 31.77 4.04
CA ASP A 239 -9.54 32.08 2.71
C ASP A 239 -8.50 31.04 2.29
N ILE A 240 -7.52 30.77 3.16
CA ILE A 240 -6.49 29.76 2.95
C ILE A 240 -7.13 28.37 2.82
N PHE A 241 -8.11 28.05 3.66
CA PHE A 241 -8.84 26.78 3.59
C PHE A 241 -9.55 26.58 2.23
N SER A 242 -10.21 27.63 1.71
CA SER A 242 -10.83 27.60 0.37
C SER A 242 -9.79 27.35 -0.73
N ASP A 243 -8.64 28.02 -0.66
CA ASP A 243 -7.57 27.89 -1.65
C ASP A 243 -6.92 26.50 -1.64
N ILE A 244 -6.72 25.91 -0.45
CA ILE A 244 -6.23 24.54 -0.31
C ILE A 244 -7.20 23.55 -0.97
N GLY A 245 -8.50 23.66 -0.69
CA GLY A 245 -9.51 22.79 -1.30
C GLY A 245 -9.53 22.87 -2.82
N LYS A 246 -9.47 24.08 -3.39
CA LYS A 246 -9.38 24.28 -4.84
C LYS A 246 -8.10 23.70 -5.43
N TYR A 247 -6.98 23.88 -4.75
CA TYR A 247 -5.71 23.35 -5.22
C TYR A 247 -5.75 21.82 -5.31
N ILE A 248 -6.23 21.14 -4.26
CA ILE A 248 -6.38 19.68 -4.25
C ILE A 248 -7.37 19.23 -5.35
N GLN A 249 -8.50 19.93 -5.51
CA GLN A 249 -9.45 19.65 -6.57
C GLN A 249 -8.82 19.79 -7.97
N GLN A 250 -8.05 20.85 -8.21
CA GLN A 250 -7.37 21.07 -9.49
C GLN A 250 -6.32 19.99 -9.76
N GLU A 251 -5.50 19.64 -8.77
CA GLU A 251 -4.54 18.54 -8.89
C GLU A 251 -5.24 17.22 -9.24
N TYR A 252 -6.34 16.90 -8.55
CA TYR A 252 -7.14 15.72 -8.87
C TYR A 252 -7.70 15.75 -10.29
N GLN A 253 -8.32 16.85 -10.69
CA GLN A 253 -8.89 17.00 -12.02
C GLN A 253 -7.85 16.92 -13.15
N LYS A 254 -6.58 17.26 -12.91
CA LYS A 254 -5.50 17.05 -13.90
C LYS A 254 -5.37 15.58 -14.25
N PHE A 255 -5.39 14.70 -13.25
CA PHE A 255 -5.20 13.26 -13.44
C PHE A 255 -6.50 12.53 -13.82
N ALA A 256 -7.62 12.91 -13.22
CA ALA A 256 -8.92 12.28 -13.45
C ALA A 256 -9.42 12.36 -14.90
N LYS A 257 -8.86 13.27 -15.72
CA LYS A 257 -9.13 13.37 -17.17
C LYS A 257 -8.71 12.12 -17.97
N SER A 258 -7.72 11.38 -17.49
CA SER A 258 -7.08 10.29 -18.24
C SER A 258 -6.89 9.01 -17.43
N MET A 259 -7.28 9.03 -16.14
CA MET A 259 -7.02 7.96 -15.19
C MET A 259 -8.29 7.61 -14.43
N LYS A 260 -8.35 6.39 -13.89
CA LYS A 260 -9.39 6.00 -12.92
C LYS A 260 -9.34 6.92 -11.68
N PRO A 261 -10.48 7.16 -10.99
CA PRO A 261 -10.54 8.03 -9.81
C PRO A 261 -9.54 7.67 -8.71
N GLU A 262 -9.43 6.38 -8.38
CA GLU A 262 -8.42 5.88 -7.41
C GLU A 262 -7.00 6.29 -7.82
N ILE A 263 -6.60 6.11 -9.08
CA ILE A 263 -5.28 6.49 -9.58
C ILE A 263 -5.09 8.02 -9.57
N ALA A 264 -6.15 8.78 -9.85
CA ALA A 264 -6.11 10.23 -9.78
C ALA A 264 -5.91 10.75 -8.34
N LEU A 265 -6.55 10.14 -7.34
CA LEU A 265 -6.31 10.42 -5.93
C LEU A 265 -4.85 10.13 -5.55
N MET A 266 -4.33 8.97 -5.97
CA MET A 266 -2.93 8.60 -5.76
C MET A 266 -1.96 9.64 -6.33
N LYS A 267 -2.21 10.11 -7.56
CA LYS A 267 -1.37 11.11 -8.23
C LYS A 267 -1.47 12.51 -7.62
N THR A 268 -2.66 12.87 -7.12
CA THR A 268 -2.88 14.10 -6.35
C THR A 268 -2.05 14.10 -5.09
N TYR A 269 -2.09 13.01 -4.33
CA TYR A 269 -1.26 12.83 -3.16
C TYR A 269 0.23 12.95 -3.49
N GLU A 270 0.71 12.27 -4.53
CA GLU A 270 2.12 12.33 -4.93
C GLU A 270 2.60 13.74 -5.30
N SER A 271 1.76 14.53 -5.99
CA SER A 271 2.13 15.88 -6.42
C SER A 271 2.27 16.85 -5.24
N ILE A 272 1.54 16.63 -4.15
CA ILE A 272 1.66 17.41 -2.90
C ILE A 272 2.78 16.87 -2.03
N TYR A 273 2.84 15.55 -1.84
CA TYR A 273 3.78 14.91 -0.93
C TYR A 273 5.24 15.16 -1.28
N THR A 274 5.56 15.25 -2.57
CA THR A 274 6.94 15.50 -3.04
C THR A 274 7.54 16.83 -2.57
N LYS A 275 6.73 17.73 -2.00
CA LYS A 275 7.13 19.02 -1.45
C LYS A 275 7.32 19.01 0.06
N LEU A 276 6.88 17.94 0.72
CA LEU A 276 6.97 17.76 2.16
C LEU A 276 8.27 17.06 2.54
N GLU A 277 8.64 17.21 3.80
CA GLU A 277 9.63 16.31 4.38
C GLU A 277 9.09 14.87 4.39
N ASP A 278 10.02 13.94 4.28
CA ASP A 278 9.73 12.58 3.93
C ASP A 278 9.37 11.73 5.17
N ASP A 279 8.31 12.14 5.88
CA ASP A 279 7.89 11.70 7.21
C ASP A 279 6.60 10.86 7.18
N ALA A 280 6.40 9.93 8.13
CA ALA A 280 5.22 9.07 8.15
C ALA A 280 3.96 9.78 8.64
N ASN A 281 4.07 10.70 9.60
CA ASN A 281 2.95 11.48 10.11
C ASN A 281 2.52 12.52 9.08
N LEU A 282 3.45 13.12 8.32
CA LEU A 282 3.11 14.01 7.19
C LEU A 282 2.37 13.29 6.06
N GLN A 283 2.71 12.03 5.77
CA GLN A 283 1.97 11.21 4.80
C GLN A 283 0.53 10.99 5.26
N THR A 284 0.37 10.58 6.51
CA THR A 284 -0.93 10.34 7.12
C THR A 284 -1.77 11.63 7.18
N ALA A 285 -1.17 12.73 7.62
CA ALA A 285 -1.81 14.04 7.66
C ALA A 285 -2.26 14.50 6.27
N LEU A 286 -1.44 14.30 5.24
CA LEU A 286 -1.82 14.63 3.86
C LEU A 286 -2.99 13.78 3.37
N TRP A 287 -3.04 12.49 3.70
CA TRP A 287 -4.20 11.66 3.39
C TRP A 287 -5.45 12.09 4.14
N VAL A 288 -5.34 12.48 5.41
CA VAL A 288 -6.43 13.09 6.19
C VAL A 288 -6.95 14.34 5.50
N VAL A 289 -6.07 15.27 5.10
CA VAL A 289 -6.44 16.50 4.41
C VAL A 289 -7.11 16.20 3.06
N ILE A 290 -6.53 15.31 2.25
CA ILE A 290 -7.11 14.92 0.95
C ILE A 290 -8.46 14.21 1.14
N ALA A 291 -8.60 13.34 2.14
CA ALA A 291 -9.83 12.62 2.41
C ALA A 291 -10.96 13.58 2.82
N TYR A 292 -10.65 14.58 3.63
CA TYR A 292 -11.60 15.62 3.99
C TYR A 292 -12.12 16.38 2.76
N PHE A 293 -11.22 16.82 1.88
CA PHE A 293 -11.63 17.49 0.63
C PHE A 293 -12.25 16.54 -0.39
N PHE A 294 -11.90 15.26 -0.37
CA PHE A 294 -12.61 14.24 -1.13
C PHE A 294 -14.07 14.18 -0.70
N ASP A 295 -14.34 14.29 0.59
CA ASP A 295 -15.69 14.25 1.13
C ASP A 295 -16.52 15.48 0.71
N ILE A 296 -15.96 16.68 0.92
CA ILE A 296 -16.71 17.95 0.81
C ILE A 296 -16.58 18.68 -0.54
N CYS A 297 -15.73 18.24 -1.47
CA CYS A 297 -15.56 18.87 -2.80
C CYS A 297 -15.99 17.96 -3.95
N ASP A 298 -16.05 18.48 -5.18
CA ASP A 298 -16.22 17.66 -6.40
C ASP A 298 -14.91 16.95 -6.81
N ILE A 299 -14.32 16.18 -5.89
CA ILE A 299 -13.24 15.24 -6.13
C ILE A 299 -13.86 13.85 -6.20
N GLY A 300 -13.89 13.23 -7.38
CA GLY A 300 -14.62 11.98 -7.61
C GLY A 300 -16.05 12.22 -8.10
N LYS A 301 -16.69 11.16 -8.59
CA LYS A 301 -18.11 11.17 -9.00
C LYS A 301 -19.02 11.12 -7.77
N ILE A 302 -20.15 11.79 -7.81
CA ILE A 302 -21.10 11.89 -6.68
C ILE A 302 -22.40 11.12 -6.99
N GLU A 303 -22.88 11.17 -8.24
CA GLU A 303 -23.84 10.26 -8.91
C GLU A 303 -24.01 10.77 -10.36
#